data_AF-A0A8T3P9F4-F1
#
_entry.id   AF-A0A8T3P9F4-F1
#
_cell.length_a   1.000
_cell.length_b   1.000
_cell.length_c   1.000
_cell.angle_alpha   90.00
_cell.angle_beta   90.00
_cell.angle_gamma   90.00
#
_symmetry.space_group_name_H-M   'P 1'
#
loop_
_entity.id
_entity.type
_entity.pdbx_description
1 polymer ?
#
loop_
_entity_poly.entity_id
_entity_poly.type
_entity_poly.pdbx_seq_one_letter_code
_entity_poly.pdbx_strand_id
1 'polypeptide(L)'
;MTVAPAMSVPTPHADGAGAGAHARYARQLRDDAAAWDEFVARAPTGAYPQLSAWAQVKIPNGWRAQRVLAVAPSGPIGAQLLMRRLGPGPFSVGYAPRGPIAREFEAEGVRAFSRAMRRAAARHQLSHVTIDPEVEEGHPLGDLLRANGWRQGAKVQPERTLV
;
A
#
# COMPACT_ATOMS: atom_id res chain seq x y z
N MET A 1 24.04 22.81 -15.56
CA MET A 1 22.60 23.16 -15.49
C MET A 1 21.92 22.55 -16.70
N THR A 2 21.15 21.48 -16.50
CA THR A 2 20.36 20.86 -17.57
C THR A 2 19.01 20.49 -16.97
N VAL A 3 17.99 21.26 -17.35
CA VAL A 3 16.59 21.08 -16.96
C VAL A 3 15.95 20.22 -18.05
N ALA A 4 15.51 19.00 -17.69
CA ALA A 4 14.67 18.16 -18.52
C ALA A 4 13.19 18.60 -18.40
N PRO A 5 12.35 18.40 -19.43
CA PRO A 5 11.00 18.94 -19.43
C PRO A 5 10.11 18.18 -18.43
N ALA A 6 9.35 18.94 -17.64
CA ALA A 6 8.27 18.41 -16.83
C ALA A 6 7.19 17.85 -17.75
N MET A 7 7.06 16.52 -17.81
CA MET A 7 5.86 15.90 -18.36
C MET A 7 4.71 16.20 -17.40
N SER A 8 3.89 17.18 -17.77
CA SER A 8 2.66 17.54 -17.08
C SER A 8 1.79 16.31 -16.88
N VAL A 9 1.51 15.98 -15.61
CA VAL A 9 0.42 15.06 -15.27
C VAL A 9 -0.89 15.78 -15.61
N PRO A 10 -1.76 15.22 -16.47
CA PRO A 10 -3.04 15.85 -16.75
C PRO A 10 -3.92 15.77 -15.50
N THR A 11 -4.40 16.92 -15.03
CA THR A 11 -5.45 17.00 -14.02
C THR A 11 -6.74 16.47 -14.65
N PRO A 12 -7.31 15.33 -14.22
CA PRO A 12 -8.56 14.86 -14.80
C PRO A 12 -9.72 15.64 -14.17
N HIS A 13 -10.38 16.46 -14.98
CA HIS A 13 -11.78 16.82 -14.72
C HIS A 13 -12.67 15.59 -14.92
N ALA A 14 -13.74 15.54 -14.12
CA ALA A 14 -14.60 14.39 -13.93
C ALA A 14 -15.44 14.08 -15.17
N ASP A 15 -14.98 13.10 -15.96
CA ASP A 15 -15.78 12.34 -16.93
C ASP A 15 -15.40 10.86 -16.83
N GLY A 16 -16.33 9.95 -17.14
CA GLY A 16 -16.20 8.49 -16.98
C GLY A 16 -14.96 7.83 -17.61
N ALA A 17 -14.22 8.55 -18.45
CA ALA A 17 -12.90 8.16 -18.94
C ALA A 17 -11.84 8.04 -17.82
N GLY A 18 -11.93 8.86 -16.77
CA GLY A 18 -10.99 8.86 -15.64
C GLY A 18 -11.03 7.56 -14.82
N ALA A 19 -12.24 7.02 -14.59
CA ALA A 19 -12.40 5.75 -13.87
C ALA A 19 -11.78 4.56 -14.64
N GLY A 20 -11.97 4.53 -15.97
CA GLY A 20 -11.37 3.52 -16.84
C GLY A 20 -9.84 3.62 -16.88
N ALA A 21 -9.29 4.84 -16.92
CA ALA A 21 -7.85 5.08 -16.87
C ALA A 21 -7.25 4.62 -15.52
N HIS A 22 -7.87 4.98 -14.39
CA HIS A 22 -7.38 4.54 -13.07
C HIS A 22 -7.44 3.02 -12.90
N ALA A 23 -8.47 2.35 -13.44
CA ALA A 23 -8.55 0.90 -13.40
C ALA A 23 -7.46 0.20 -14.24
N ARG A 24 -7.15 0.75 -15.43
CA ARG A 24 -6.02 0.27 -16.25
C ARG A 24 -4.70 0.49 -15.56
N TYR A 25 -4.49 1.68 -14.98
CA TYR A 25 -3.26 1.99 -14.27
C TYR A 25 -3.08 1.10 -13.03
N ALA A 26 -4.12 0.93 -12.20
CA ALA A 26 -4.06 0.02 -11.05
C ALA A 26 -3.79 -1.44 -11.44
N ARG A 27 -4.19 -1.88 -12.65
CA ARG A 27 -3.81 -3.19 -13.19
C ARG A 27 -2.33 -3.23 -13.57
N GLN A 28 -1.84 -2.22 -14.29
CA GLN A 28 -0.42 -2.09 -14.63
C GLN A 28 0.46 -2.12 -13.37
N LEU A 29 0.12 -1.34 -12.34
CA LEU A 29 0.85 -1.34 -11.06
C LEU A 29 0.89 -2.72 -10.38
N ARG A 30 -0.15 -3.54 -10.59
CA ARG A 30 -0.17 -4.90 -10.04
C ARG A 30 0.78 -5.83 -10.77
N ASP A 31 0.84 -5.71 -12.10
CA ASP A 31 1.44 -6.71 -12.98
C ASP A 31 2.89 -6.35 -13.38
N ASP A 32 3.26 -5.06 -13.31
CA ASP A 32 4.58 -4.54 -13.70
C ASP A 32 5.35 -3.98 -12.49
N ALA A 33 6.55 -4.50 -12.26
CA ALA A 33 7.41 -4.09 -11.16
C ALA A 33 8.01 -2.70 -11.34
N ALA A 34 8.39 -2.30 -12.55
CA ALA A 34 8.94 -0.97 -12.79
C ALA A 34 7.86 0.10 -12.58
N ALA A 35 6.64 -0.13 -13.09
CA ALA A 35 5.52 0.77 -12.88
C ALA A 35 5.16 0.95 -11.39
N TRP A 36 5.18 -0.15 -10.62
CA TRP A 36 4.99 -0.08 -9.18
C TRP A 36 6.10 0.69 -8.47
N ASP A 37 7.37 0.43 -8.79
CA ASP A 37 8.50 1.08 -8.14
C ASP A 37 8.53 2.58 -8.44
N GLU A 38 8.17 2.99 -9.66
CA GLU A 38 7.99 4.40 -10.02
C GLU A 38 6.83 5.03 -9.23
N PHE A 39 5.70 4.33 -9.10
CA PHE A 39 4.57 4.80 -8.31
C PHE A 39 4.96 5.01 -6.84
N VAL A 40 5.72 4.08 -6.25
CA VAL A 40 6.24 4.20 -4.88
C VAL A 40 7.20 5.38 -4.78
N ALA A 41 8.15 5.53 -5.72
CA ALA A 41 9.15 6.59 -5.68
C ALA A 41 8.56 8.00 -5.80
N ARG A 42 7.40 8.15 -6.45
CA ARG A 42 6.72 9.44 -6.64
C ARG A 42 5.72 9.77 -5.52
N ALA A 43 5.36 8.81 -4.67
CA ALA A 43 4.38 9.02 -3.62
C ALA A 43 5.02 9.73 -2.40
N PRO A 44 4.32 10.68 -1.75
CA PRO A 44 4.80 11.29 -0.50
C PRO A 44 5.02 10.28 0.63
N THR A 45 4.26 9.17 0.61
CA THR A 45 4.39 8.04 1.55
C THR A 45 5.29 6.92 1.03
N GLY A 46 5.99 7.15 -0.08
CA GLY A 46 6.90 6.19 -0.70
C GLY A 46 7.99 5.74 0.25
N ALA A 47 8.15 4.42 0.40
CA ALA A 47 9.15 3.86 1.29
C ALA A 47 9.81 2.62 0.67
N TYR A 48 11.11 2.45 0.87
CA TYR A 48 11.86 1.33 0.27
C TYR A 48 11.28 -0.08 0.58
N PRO A 49 10.65 -0.37 1.74
CA PRO A 49 10.05 -1.68 1.98
C PRO A 49 8.85 -1.99 1.07
N GLN A 50 8.33 -0.97 0.38
CA GLN A 50 7.27 -1.13 -0.61
C GLN A 50 7.82 -1.41 -2.01
N LEU A 51 9.12 -1.26 -2.28
CA LEU A 51 9.71 -1.52 -3.60
C LEU A 51 9.79 -3.01 -3.93
N SER A 52 9.72 -3.36 -5.21
CA SER A 52 9.77 -4.73 -5.73
C SER A 52 11.05 -5.46 -5.31
N ALA A 53 12.18 -4.76 -5.31
CA ALA A 53 13.47 -5.30 -4.86
C ALA A 53 13.42 -5.78 -3.40
N TRP A 54 12.67 -5.11 -2.53
CA TRP A 54 12.51 -5.55 -1.14
C TRP A 54 11.75 -6.87 -1.03
N ALA A 55 10.71 -7.07 -1.85
CA ALA A 55 10.03 -8.36 -1.93
C ALA A 55 11.02 -9.47 -2.34
N GLN A 56 11.90 -9.22 -3.32
CA GLN A 56 12.93 -10.18 -3.74
C GLN A 56 13.88 -10.55 -2.60
N VAL A 57 14.29 -9.59 -1.78
CA VAL A 57 15.12 -9.84 -0.58
C VAL A 57 14.40 -10.71 0.45
N LYS A 58 13.07 -10.65 0.54
CA LYS A 58 12.29 -11.41 1.53
C LYS A 58 11.91 -12.80 1.06
N ILE A 59 11.79 -13.04 -0.24
CA ILE A 59 11.38 -14.34 -0.79
C ILE A 59 12.23 -15.52 -0.28
N PRO A 60 13.59 -15.45 -0.28
CA PRO A 60 14.43 -16.53 0.26
C PRO A 60 14.15 -16.86 1.73
N ASN A 61 13.61 -15.92 2.50
CA ASN A 61 13.28 -16.08 3.91
C ASN A 61 11.85 -16.62 4.15
N GLY A 62 11.28 -17.28 3.14
CA GLY A 62 9.95 -17.90 3.20
C GLY A 62 8.78 -16.91 3.08
N TRP A 63 9.04 -15.68 2.64
CA TRP A 63 8.00 -14.71 2.36
C TRP A 63 7.49 -14.85 0.92
N ARG A 64 6.23 -14.52 0.72
CA ARG A 64 5.62 -14.27 -0.59
C ARG A 64 5.21 -12.81 -0.65
N ALA A 65 5.15 -12.23 -1.84
CA ALA A 65 4.69 -10.86 -2.02
C ALA A 65 3.51 -10.81 -2.98
N GLN A 66 2.54 -9.96 -2.68
CA GLN A 66 1.45 -9.61 -3.60
C GLN A 66 1.19 -8.11 -3.49
N ARG A 67 1.00 -7.44 -4.63
CA ARG A 67 0.50 -6.06 -4.62
C ARG A 67 -1.02 -6.04 -4.52
N VAL A 68 -1.52 -5.33 -3.52
CA VAL A 68 -2.95 -5.09 -3.32
C VAL A 68 -3.23 -3.64 -3.68
N LEU A 69 -4.10 -3.44 -4.67
CA LEU A 69 -4.43 -2.13 -5.23
C LEU A 69 -5.93 -1.89 -5.11
N ALA A 70 -6.31 -0.64 -4.89
CA ALA A 70 -7.66 -0.13 -5.11
C ALA A 70 -7.62 1.16 -5.94
N VAL A 71 -8.71 1.40 -6.66
CA VAL A 71 -8.92 2.61 -7.45
C VAL A 71 -9.67 3.62 -6.60
N ALA A 72 -9.24 4.88 -6.63
CA ALA A 72 -9.92 6.00 -6.01
C ALA A 72 -10.03 7.18 -7.01
N PRO A 73 -10.95 8.13 -6.79
CA PRO A 73 -10.99 9.40 -7.49
C PRO A 73 -9.64 10.14 -7.57
N SER A 74 -8.86 10.19 -6.49
CA SER A 74 -7.54 10.83 -6.44
C SER A 74 -6.40 10.00 -7.06
N GLY A 75 -6.72 8.79 -7.55
CA GLY A 75 -5.77 7.85 -8.13
C GLY A 75 -5.69 6.53 -7.37
N PRO A 76 -4.74 5.65 -7.71
CA PRO A 76 -4.60 4.37 -7.05
C PRO A 76 -4.02 4.51 -5.63
N ILE A 77 -4.52 3.66 -4.74
CA ILE A 77 -3.93 3.38 -3.42
C ILE A 77 -3.48 1.92 -3.41
N GLY A 78 -2.28 1.66 -2.90
CA GLY A 78 -1.64 0.36 -3.02
C GLY A 78 -0.81 -0.04 -1.82
N ALA A 79 -0.55 -1.33 -1.70
CA ALA A 79 0.51 -1.84 -0.83
C ALA A 79 1.10 -3.12 -1.40
N GLN A 80 2.40 -3.28 -1.26
CA GLN A 80 3.11 -4.54 -1.37
C GLN A 80 2.94 -5.30 -0.05
N LEU A 81 2.05 -6.30 -0.10
CA LEU A 81 1.74 -7.19 1.01
C LEU A 81 2.72 -8.36 1.01
N LEU A 82 3.55 -8.43 2.04
CA LEU A 82 4.40 -9.58 2.35
C LEU A 82 3.60 -10.58 3.17
N MET A 83 3.68 -11.86 2.83
CA MET A 83 2.93 -12.93 3.47
C MET A 83 3.86 -14.07 3.87
N ARG A 84 3.68 -14.63 5.06
CA ARG A 84 4.46 -15.76 5.55
C ARG A 84 3.59 -16.74 6.32
N ARG A 85 3.82 -18.04 6.11
CA ARG A 85 3.08 -19.11 6.80
C ARG A 85 3.53 -19.24 8.26
N LEU A 86 2.58 -19.48 9.16
CA LEU A 86 2.85 -19.75 10.59
C LEU A 86 2.86 -21.26 10.84
N GLY A 87 4.04 -21.87 10.75
CA GLY A 87 4.21 -23.29 11.03
C GLY A 87 3.47 -24.22 10.04
N PRO A 88 3.11 -25.45 10.47
CA PRO A 88 2.54 -26.45 9.56
C PRO A 88 1.06 -26.19 9.19
N GLY A 89 0.32 -25.42 10.00
CA GLY A 89 -1.12 -25.15 9.80
C GLY A 89 -1.43 -24.23 8.61
N PRO A 90 -2.71 -24.10 8.21
CA PRO A 90 -3.11 -23.36 6.99
C PRO A 90 -2.93 -21.84 7.10
N PHE A 91 -2.70 -21.31 8.30
CA PHE A 91 -2.68 -19.88 8.54
C PHE A 91 -1.36 -19.23 8.14
N SER A 92 -1.49 -18.02 7.62
CA SER A 92 -0.38 -17.13 7.31
C SER A 92 -0.58 -15.77 7.98
N VAL A 93 0.46 -14.94 7.99
CA VAL A 93 0.39 -13.54 8.40
C VAL A 93 0.67 -12.64 7.21
N GLY A 94 0.01 -11.49 7.17
CA GLY A 94 0.27 -10.43 6.20
C GLY A 94 0.94 -9.24 6.84
N TYR A 95 1.92 -8.65 6.16
CA TYR A 95 2.58 -7.43 6.57
C TYR A 95 2.88 -6.53 5.38
N ALA A 96 2.44 -5.28 5.45
CA ALA A 96 2.75 -4.23 4.47
C ALA A 96 3.50 -3.09 5.20
N PRO A 97 4.83 -3.21 5.36
CA PRO A 97 5.64 -2.22 6.08
C PRO A 97 5.56 -0.85 5.39
N ARG A 98 5.37 0.24 6.15
CA ARG A 98 5.31 1.61 5.61
C ARG A 98 4.20 1.86 4.58
N GLY A 99 3.28 0.90 4.40
CA GLY A 99 2.11 1.06 3.54
C GLY A 99 0.87 1.51 4.32
N PRO A 100 -0.20 1.93 3.64
CA PRO A 100 -0.35 2.00 2.17
C PRO A 100 0.39 3.16 1.50
N ILE A 101 0.59 3.04 0.19
CA ILE A 101 1.15 4.04 -0.72
C ILE A 101 0.02 4.68 -1.53
N ALA A 102 -0.05 6.01 -1.48
CA ALA A 102 -0.92 6.82 -2.33
C ALA A 102 -0.33 8.22 -2.48
N ARG A 103 -0.78 8.95 -3.50
CA ARG A 103 -0.50 10.39 -3.60
C ARG A 103 -1.29 11.17 -2.55
N GLU A 104 -2.57 10.81 -2.38
CA GLU A 104 -3.50 11.41 -1.44
C GLU A 104 -4.37 10.31 -0.81
N PHE A 105 -4.69 10.47 0.47
CA PHE A 105 -5.58 9.55 1.17
C PHE A 105 -6.96 10.17 1.34
N GLU A 106 -7.92 9.66 0.58
CA GLU A 106 -9.33 10.05 0.69
C GLU A 106 -10.19 8.89 1.22
N ALA A 107 -11.37 9.24 1.74
CA ALA A 107 -12.23 8.27 2.41
C ALA A 107 -12.66 7.10 1.52
N GLU A 108 -12.96 7.38 0.24
CA GLU A 108 -13.33 6.34 -0.72
C GLU A 108 -12.16 5.41 -1.04
N GLY A 109 -10.98 5.96 -1.31
CA GLY A 109 -9.76 5.20 -1.57
C GLY A 109 -9.38 4.29 -0.40
N VAL A 110 -9.33 4.82 0.82
CA VAL A 110 -9.01 4.03 2.02
C VAL A 110 -10.05 2.94 2.26
N ARG A 111 -11.33 3.20 2.02
CA ARG A 111 -12.40 2.18 2.09
C ARG A 111 -12.22 1.08 1.04
N ALA A 112 -11.92 1.46 -0.20
CA ALA A 112 -11.70 0.53 -1.30
C ALA A 112 -10.45 -0.33 -1.05
N PHE A 113 -9.35 0.28 -0.59
CA PHE A 113 -8.12 -0.41 -0.19
C PHE A 113 -8.37 -1.40 0.94
N SER A 114 -9.08 -0.97 2.00
CA SER A 114 -9.41 -1.84 3.14
C SER A 114 -10.24 -3.05 2.72
N ARG A 115 -11.18 -2.89 1.78
CA ARG A 115 -11.91 -4.01 1.18
C ARG A 115 -11.01 -4.92 0.35
N ALA A 116 -10.09 -4.36 -0.43
CA ALA A 116 -9.13 -5.14 -1.22
C ALA A 116 -8.20 -5.97 -0.32
N MET A 117 -7.72 -5.39 0.78
CA MET A 117 -6.90 -6.07 1.78
C MET A 117 -7.64 -7.21 2.46
N ARG A 118 -8.91 -7.02 2.85
CA ARG A 118 -9.74 -8.12 3.38
C ARG A 118 -9.91 -9.28 2.40
N ARG A 119 -10.13 -8.98 1.11
CA ARG A 119 -10.22 -10.02 0.07
C ARG A 119 -8.89 -10.77 -0.09
N ALA A 120 -7.77 -10.06 -0.07
CA ALA A 120 -6.44 -10.67 -0.09
C ALA A 120 -6.20 -11.55 1.15
N ALA A 121 -6.59 -11.07 2.32
CA ALA A 121 -6.47 -11.80 3.58
C ALA A 121 -7.27 -13.11 3.56
N ALA A 122 -8.53 -13.07 3.12
CA ALA A 122 -9.36 -14.26 3.00
C ALA A 122 -8.79 -15.25 1.97
N ARG A 123 -8.35 -14.78 0.79
CA ARG A 123 -7.77 -15.61 -0.27
C ARG A 123 -6.51 -16.35 0.19
N HIS A 124 -5.69 -15.72 1.00
CA HIS A 124 -4.40 -16.26 1.46
C HIS A 124 -4.42 -16.82 2.88
N GLN A 125 -5.62 -16.97 3.47
CA GLN A 125 -5.80 -17.49 4.84
C GLN A 125 -4.95 -16.72 5.87
N LEU A 126 -4.90 -15.40 5.71
CA LEU A 126 -4.16 -14.53 6.62
C LEU A 126 -4.96 -14.38 7.92
N SER A 127 -4.36 -14.75 9.05
CA SER A 127 -4.98 -14.56 10.37
C SER A 127 -5.13 -13.09 10.73
N HIS A 128 -4.18 -12.27 10.29
CA HIS A 128 -4.21 -10.81 10.39
C HIS A 128 -3.32 -10.19 9.32
N VAL A 129 -3.54 -8.89 9.09
CA VAL A 129 -2.67 -8.06 8.27
C VAL A 129 -2.27 -6.83 9.05
N THR A 130 -0.96 -6.58 9.11
CA THR A 130 -0.40 -5.39 9.74
C THR A 130 0.05 -4.39 8.69
N ILE A 131 -0.26 -3.12 8.90
CA ILE A 131 0.27 -1.97 8.18
C ILE A 131 0.90 -1.01 9.19
N ASP A 132 1.85 -0.21 8.74
CA ASP A 132 2.55 0.77 9.57
C ASP A 132 2.81 2.03 8.74
N PRO A 133 1.76 2.80 8.38
CA PRO A 133 1.91 3.97 7.53
C PRO A 133 2.78 5.03 8.22
N GLU A 134 3.79 5.54 7.51
CA GLU A 134 4.64 6.62 7.98
C GLU A 134 3.96 7.97 7.68
N VAL A 135 3.02 8.31 8.56
CA VAL A 135 2.30 9.59 8.53
C VAL A 135 2.50 10.31 9.85
N GLU A 136 2.49 11.64 9.81
CA GLU A 136 2.59 12.48 11.00
C GLU A 136 1.41 12.25 11.96
N GLU A 137 1.64 12.57 13.23
CA GLU A 137 0.58 12.53 14.24
C GLU A 137 -0.55 13.52 13.85
N GLY A 138 -1.80 13.09 14.00
CA GLY A 138 -2.96 13.87 13.56
C GLY A 138 -3.30 13.76 12.07
N HIS A 139 -2.52 13.00 11.28
CA HIS A 139 -2.84 12.79 9.87
C HIS A 139 -4.20 12.05 9.69
N PRO A 140 -5.11 12.52 8.79
CA PRO A 140 -6.47 11.97 8.63
C PRO A 140 -6.54 10.47 8.31
N LEU A 141 -5.48 9.91 7.72
CA LEU A 141 -5.38 8.48 7.39
C LEU A 141 -5.69 7.57 8.59
N GLY A 142 -5.27 7.95 9.81
CA GLY A 142 -5.54 7.14 11.01
C GLY A 142 -7.03 6.98 11.28
N ASP A 143 -7.80 8.07 11.20
CA ASP A 143 -9.25 8.05 11.37
C ASP A 143 -9.94 7.28 10.25
N LEU A 144 -9.50 7.48 9.00
CA LEU A 144 -10.03 6.76 7.84
C LEU A 144 -9.80 5.25 7.95
N LEU A 145 -8.63 4.81 8.42
CA LEU A 145 -8.35 3.40 8.66
C LEU A 145 -9.22 2.83 9.79
N ARG A 146 -9.36 3.55 10.92
CA ARG A 146 -10.23 3.13 12.03
C ARG A 146 -11.69 3.00 11.62
N ALA A 147 -12.22 3.98 10.88
CA ALA A 147 -13.57 3.93 10.31
C ALA A 147 -13.77 2.74 9.34
N ASN A 148 -12.68 2.19 8.80
CA ASN A 148 -12.68 1.02 7.93
C ASN A 148 -12.20 -0.25 8.63
N GLY A 149 -12.30 -0.34 9.96
CA GLY A 149 -12.11 -1.56 10.75
C GLY A 149 -10.67 -1.99 10.98
N TRP A 150 -9.70 -1.13 10.67
CA TRP A 150 -8.33 -1.30 11.15
C TRP A 150 -8.25 -0.94 12.63
N ARG A 151 -7.38 -1.62 13.36
CA ARG A 151 -7.14 -1.39 14.79
C ARG A 151 -5.68 -1.03 14.97
N GLN A 152 -5.40 -0.10 15.89
CA GLN A 152 -4.03 0.22 16.26
C GLN A 152 -3.39 -1.02 16.90
N GLY A 153 -2.25 -1.44 16.35
CA GLY A 153 -1.45 -2.52 16.93
C GLY A 153 -0.73 -2.05 18.20
N ALA A 154 -0.24 -3.01 18.99
CA ALA A 154 0.64 -2.69 20.10
C ALA A 154 1.89 -1.95 19.58
N LYS A 155 2.29 -0.84 20.22
CA LYS A 155 3.54 -0.15 19.89
C LYS A 155 4.70 -1.11 20.16
N VAL A 156 5.43 -1.50 19.10
CA VAL A 156 6.61 -2.38 19.21
C VAL A 156 7.88 -1.59 19.57
N GLN A 157 7.88 -0.26 19.41
CA GLN A 157 8.98 0.60 19.85
C GLN A 157 8.74 1.13 21.28
N PRO A 158 9.71 1.01 22.20
CA PRO A 158 9.65 1.67 23.50
C PRO A 158 9.73 3.19 23.30
N GLU A 159 8.88 3.94 24.00
CA GLU A 159 8.72 5.41 23.85
C GLU A 159 9.92 6.22 24.39
N ARG A 160 10.94 5.58 24.95
CA ARG A 160 12.14 6.25 25.46
C ARG A 160 13.38 5.40 25.20
N THR A 161 14.29 5.92 24.38
CA THR A 161 15.71 5.67 24.57
C THR A 161 16.11 6.48 25.80
N LEU A 162 16.23 5.84 26.96
CA LEU A 162 16.92 6.45 28.09
C LEU A 162 18.40 6.54 27.69
N VAL A 163 18.87 7.77 27.46
CA VAL A 163 20.29 8.12 27.39
C VAL A 163 20.78 8.53 28.77
#